data_AF-A0A2E3XTL8-F1
#
_entry.id   AF-A0A2E3XTL8-F1
#
_cell.length_a   1.000
_cell.length_b   1.000
_cell.length_c   1.000
_cell.angle_alpha   90.00
_cell.angle_beta   90.00
_cell.angle_gamma   90.00
#
_symmetry.space_group_name_H-M   'P 1'
#
loop_
_entity.id
_entity.type
_entity.pdbx_description
1 polymer ?
#
loop_
_entity_poly.entity_id
_entity_poly.type
_entity_poly.pdbx_seq_one_letter_code
_entity_poly.pdbx_strand_id
1 'polypeptide(L)'
;MRKQTLSLGVGFFLLTSSAMANDYLANVEGLHLNYSAPSGKASSTHFKYKEYEFLGHTEYDVELQGGTLFLETPDGPIQLDNLPASLSEVDALTINDLDLVSSSTSLSLSTQHFATQSTDSAMDISRLAIQCSYEDRDDEFMNEILHSCFNRSGNLSLGGFSSDGKEVLTDTQFTIRNNSMNFQMRAQGLKIKGNGKTYYENDQLRIRIDKAKVGFLNVRGRLFKELEKLESNTVSVHEPWIEIDLQ
;
A
#
# COMPACT_ATOMS: atom_id res chain seq x y z
N MET A 1 -56.77 -44.50 39.85
CA MET A 1 -55.90 -44.72 38.67
C MET A 1 -55.40 -43.35 38.18
N ARG A 2 -54.13 -43.02 38.41
CA ARG A 2 -53.50 -41.75 37.99
C ARG A 2 -53.04 -41.88 36.54
N LYS A 3 -53.54 -41.02 35.64
CA LYS A 3 -53.07 -40.90 34.26
C LYS A 3 -51.80 -40.05 34.24
N GLN A 4 -50.68 -40.63 33.82
CA GLN A 4 -49.44 -39.92 33.52
C GLN A 4 -49.52 -39.42 32.07
N THR A 5 -49.42 -38.10 31.88
CA THR A 5 -49.30 -37.47 30.56
C THR A 5 -47.83 -37.31 30.23
N LEU A 6 -47.37 -38.07 29.24
CA LEU A 6 -46.02 -38.03 28.68
C LEU A 6 -45.92 -36.80 27.76
N SER A 7 -45.12 -35.79 28.12
CA SER A 7 -44.84 -34.65 27.23
C SER A 7 -43.60 -34.98 26.38
N LEU A 8 -43.80 -35.11 25.08
CA LEU A 8 -42.76 -35.33 24.08
C LEU A 8 -42.12 -33.97 23.75
N GLY A 9 -40.99 -33.65 24.37
CA GLY A 9 -40.22 -32.44 24.07
C GLY A 9 -39.48 -32.57 22.75
N VAL A 10 -40.01 -31.97 21.69
CA VAL A 10 -39.31 -31.80 20.41
C VAL A 10 -38.29 -30.69 20.59
N GLY A 11 -37.03 -31.07 20.82
CA GLY A 11 -35.90 -30.14 20.87
C GLY A 11 -35.56 -29.63 19.47
N PHE A 12 -36.00 -28.40 19.16
CA PHE A 12 -35.64 -27.70 17.93
C PHE A 12 -34.22 -27.12 18.10
N PHE A 13 -33.21 -27.82 17.60
CA PHE A 13 -31.84 -27.30 17.49
C PHE A 13 -31.82 -26.25 16.36
N LEU A 14 -31.91 -24.97 16.73
CA LEU A 14 -31.60 -23.85 15.83
C LEU A 14 -30.09 -23.84 15.59
N LEU A 15 -29.65 -24.47 14.50
CA LEU A 15 -28.33 -24.26 13.92
C LEU A 15 -28.30 -22.82 13.38
N THR A 16 -27.93 -21.88 14.24
CA THR A 16 -27.57 -20.54 13.81
C THR A 16 -26.27 -20.68 13.03
N SER A 17 -26.39 -20.73 11.70
CA SER A 17 -25.26 -20.55 10.81
C SER A 17 -24.69 -19.18 11.11
N SER A 18 -23.56 -19.14 11.81
CA SER A 18 -22.72 -17.96 11.93
C SER A 18 -22.29 -17.59 10.52
N ALA A 19 -23.07 -16.70 9.89
CA ALA A 19 -22.64 -16.01 8.69
C ALA A 19 -21.35 -15.28 9.07
N MET A 20 -20.22 -15.82 8.60
CA MET A 20 -18.96 -15.12 8.65
C MET A 20 -19.15 -13.88 7.79
N ALA A 21 -19.45 -12.75 8.43
CA ALA A 21 -19.50 -11.47 7.75
C ALA A 21 -18.14 -11.27 7.10
N ASN A 22 -18.14 -11.17 5.78
CA ASN A 22 -16.92 -11.06 5.00
C ASN A 22 -16.34 -9.66 5.25
N ASP A 23 -15.36 -9.58 6.15
CA ASP A 23 -14.84 -8.34 6.76
C ASP A 23 -13.80 -7.63 5.88
N TYR A 24 -13.99 -7.68 4.56
CA TYR A 24 -13.15 -6.95 3.62
C TYR A 24 -13.57 -5.48 3.61
N LEU A 25 -12.60 -4.62 3.92
CA LEU A 25 -12.75 -3.17 3.80
C LEU A 25 -12.58 -2.73 2.34
N ALA A 26 -11.68 -3.39 1.62
CA ALA A 26 -11.48 -3.24 0.19
C ALA A 26 -11.03 -4.56 -0.43
N ASN A 27 -11.55 -4.89 -1.61
CA ASN A 27 -11.03 -5.94 -2.47
C ASN A 27 -11.03 -5.45 -3.93
N VAL A 28 -9.87 -5.11 -4.46
CA VAL A 28 -9.69 -4.68 -5.84
C VAL A 28 -8.75 -5.67 -6.52
N GLU A 29 -9.15 -6.21 -7.66
CA GLU A 29 -8.35 -7.15 -8.44
C GLU A 29 -8.17 -6.63 -9.86
N GLY A 30 -6.93 -6.66 -10.34
CA GLY A 30 -6.57 -6.32 -11.71
C GLY A 30 -6.94 -4.88 -12.11
N LEU A 31 -6.81 -3.89 -11.21
CA LEU A 31 -7.07 -2.51 -11.58
C LEU A 31 -5.96 -1.99 -12.51
N HIS A 32 -6.37 -1.64 -13.72
CA HIS A 32 -5.60 -0.88 -14.69
C HIS A 32 -6.12 0.55 -14.70
N LEU A 33 -5.25 1.55 -14.56
CA LEU A 33 -5.61 2.95 -14.63
C LEU A 33 -4.64 3.65 -15.58
N ASN A 34 -5.17 4.42 -16.51
CA ASN A 34 -4.41 5.26 -17.42
C ASN A 34 -5.08 6.63 -17.49
N TYR A 35 -4.47 7.59 -16.81
CA TYR A 35 -4.91 8.97 -16.73
C TYR A 35 -3.90 9.89 -17.41
N SER A 36 -4.41 10.81 -18.23
CA SER A 36 -3.65 11.91 -18.82
C SER A 36 -4.54 13.15 -18.79
N ALA A 37 -4.13 14.18 -18.06
CA ALA A 37 -4.99 15.31 -17.74
C ALA A 37 -5.72 15.89 -18.97
N PRO A 38 -7.05 16.16 -18.89
CA PRO A 38 -7.87 16.16 -17.67
C PRO A 38 -8.62 14.84 -17.38
N SER A 39 -8.47 13.81 -18.21
CA SER A 39 -9.32 12.60 -18.13
C SER A 39 -8.58 11.32 -18.46
N GLY A 40 -9.05 10.20 -17.95
CA GLY A 40 -8.45 8.89 -18.16
C GLY A 40 -9.47 7.78 -18.30
N LYS A 41 -8.96 6.57 -18.37
CA LYS A 41 -9.74 5.33 -18.31
C LYS A 41 -9.15 4.41 -17.27
N ALA A 42 -10.01 3.64 -16.61
CA ALA A 42 -9.58 2.54 -15.78
C ALA A 42 -10.44 1.30 -16.04
N SER A 43 -9.95 0.14 -15.62
CA SER A 43 -10.71 -1.10 -15.64
C SER A 43 -10.27 -2.03 -14.54
N SER A 44 -11.14 -2.87 -14.01
CA SER A 44 -10.79 -3.90 -13.02
C SER A 44 -11.55 -5.20 -13.27
N THR A 45 -11.04 -6.34 -12.78
CA THR A 45 -11.77 -7.62 -12.83
C THR A 45 -12.72 -7.81 -11.65
N HIS A 46 -12.37 -7.23 -10.51
CA HIS A 46 -13.21 -7.18 -9.32
C HIS A 46 -12.97 -5.84 -8.61
N PHE A 47 -14.02 -5.18 -8.17
CA PHE A 47 -13.90 -3.95 -7.38
C PHE A 47 -14.92 -3.93 -6.25
N LYS A 48 -14.43 -3.96 -5.02
CA LYS A 48 -15.23 -3.84 -3.82
C LYS A 48 -14.61 -2.78 -2.92
N TYR A 49 -15.36 -1.72 -2.64
CA TYR A 49 -14.94 -0.67 -1.73
C TYR A 49 -16.19 -0.03 -1.11
N LYS A 50 -16.29 -0.07 0.22
CA LYS A 50 -17.48 0.38 0.96
C LYS A 50 -18.77 -0.27 0.41
N GLU A 51 -19.75 0.51 -0.01
CA GLU A 51 -21.02 0.07 -0.60
C GLU A 51 -20.94 -0.37 -2.06
N TYR A 52 -19.83 -0.08 -2.76
CA TYR A 52 -19.65 -0.41 -4.17
C TYR A 52 -19.09 -1.83 -4.33
N GLU A 53 -19.76 -2.66 -5.13
CA GLU A 53 -19.32 -4.03 -5.42
C GLU A 53 -19.61 -4.42 -6.88
N PHE A 54 -18.56 -4.56 -7.67
CA PHE A 54 -18.60 -4.99 -9.06
C PHE A 54 -17.85 -6.33 -9.19
N LEU A 55 -18.61 -7.41 -9.40
CA LEU A 55 -18.11 -8.80 -9.41
C LEU A 55 -17.52 -9.25 -10.75
N GLY A 56 -17.35 -8.34 -11.71
CA GLY A 56 -16.85 -8.65 -13.03
C GLY A 56 -16.12 -7.48 -13.66
N HIS A 57 -15.68 -7.70 -14.91
CA HIS A 57 -14.97 -6.67 -15.66
C HIS A 57 -15.80 -5.39 -15.75
N THR A 58 -15.24 -4.30 -15.23
CA THR A 58 -15.88 -2.99 -15.17
C THR A 58 -14.90 -1.96 -15.69
N GLU A 59 -15.39 -1.07 -16.55
CA GLU A 59 -14.64 0.06 -17.08
C GLU A 59 -15.10 1.34 -16.37
N TYR A 60 -14.18 2.28 -16.19
CA TYR A 60 -14.38 3.54 -15.51
C TYR A 60 -13.88 4.70 -16.37
N ASP A 61 -14.65 5.78 -16.42
CA ASP A 61 -14.13 7.08 -16.79
C ASP A 61 -13.43 7.69 -15.57
N VAL A 62 -12.23 8.23 -15.77
CA VAL A 62 -11.38 8.74 -14.68
C VAL A 62 -11.22 10.24 -14.82
N GLU A 63 -11.48 10.98 -13.75
CA GLU A 63 -11.17 12.41 -13.67
C GLU A 63 -10.44 12.71 -12.36
N LEU A 64 -9.49 13.64 -12.40
CA LEU A 64 -8.79 14.13 -11.22
C LEU A 64 -9.11 15.62 -11.06
N GLN A 65 -9.82 15.97 -9.99
CA GLN A 65 -10.22 17.35 -9.73
C GLN A 65 -9.89 17.72 -8.28
N GLY A 66 -9.05 18.76 -8.10
CA GLY A 66 -8.72 19.27 -6.77
C GLY A 66 -8.08 18.23 -5.83
N GLY A 67 -7.32 17.28 -6.37
CA GLY A 67 -6.71 16.19 -5.60
C GLY A 67 -7.63 15.00 -5.31
N THR A 68 -8.89 15.05 -5.76
CA THR A 68 -9.84 13.94 -5.66
C THR A 68 -9.91 13.20 -6.99
N LEU A 69 -9.81 11.86 -6.94
CA LEU A 69 -9.97 11.00 -8.11
C LEU A 69 -11.40 10.48 -8.17
N PHE A 70 -12.07 10.75 -9.28
CA PHE A 70 -13.41 10.30 -9.58
C PHE A 70 -13.34 9.13 -10.55
N LEU A 71 -14.02 8.04 -10.20
CA LEU A 71 -14.26 6.90 -11.07
C LEU A 71 -15.75 6.87 -11.41
N GLU A 72 -16.11 7.30 -12.61
CA GLU A 72 -17.49 7.23 -13.08
C GLU A 72 -17.86 5.78 -13.38
N THR A 73 -18.88 5.28 -12.69
CA THR A 73 -19.39 3.91 -12.85
C THR A 73 -20.85 3.95 -13.33
N PRO A 74 -21.43 2.82 -13.77
CA PRO A 74 -22.86 2.73 -14.08
C PRO A 74 -23.79 3.09 -12.91
N ASP A 75 -23.34 2.85 -11.67
CA ASP A 75 -24.12 3.09 -10.45
C ASP A 75 -23.87 4.48 -9.84
N GLY A 76 -23.03 5.30 -10.49
CA GLY A 76 -22.66 6.64 -10.06
C GLY A 76 -21.14 6.81 -9.87
N PRO A 77 -20.69 8.03 -9.55
CA PRO A 77 -19.28 8.32 -9.32
C PRO A 77 -18.80 7.74 -7.98
N ILE A 78 -17.66 7.06 -8.01
CA ILE A 78 -16.90 6.72 -6.81
C ILE A 78 -15.87 7.82 -6.59
N GLN A 79 -15.92 8.42 -5.42
CA GLN A 79 -15.00 9.46 -4.99
C GLN A 79 -13.89 8.86 -4.13
N LEU A 80 -12.64 8.96 -4.59
CA LEU A 80 -11.45 8.61 -3.83
C LEU A 80 -10.78 9.89 -3.35
N ASP A 81 -11.07 10.23 -2.10
CA ASP A 81 -10.55 11.41 -1.39
C ASP A 81 -9.24 11.12 -0.65
N ASN A 82 -8.59 12.19 -0.19
CA ASN A 82 -7.34 12.16 0.60
C ASN A 82 -6.23 11.38 -0.12
N LEU A 83 -6.14 11.56 -1.44
CA LEU A 83 -4.97 11.08 -2.15
C LEU A 83 -3.73 11.82 -1.65
N PRO A 84 -2.57 11.14 -1.61
CA PRO A 84 -1.30 11.80 -1.31
C PRO A 84 -1.13 13.05 -2.18
N ALA A 85 -0.61 14.14 -1.60
CA ALA A 85 -0.42 15.40 -2.31
C ALA A 85 0.36 15.23 -3.64
N SER A 86 1.28 14.26 -3.69
CA SER A 86 2.03 13.90 -4.91
C SER A 86 1.16 13.42 -6.08
N LEU A 87 -0.06 12.93 -5.83
CA LEU A 87 -1.02 12.56 -6.87
C LEU A 87 -1.94 13.71 -7.29
N SER A 88 -2.00 14.80 -6.52
CA SER A 88 -2.91 15.91 -6.81
C SER A 88 -2.45 16.80 -7.98
N GLU A 89 -1.16 16.75 -8.32
CA GLU A 89 -0.51 17.60 -9.33
C GLU A 89 0.09 16.78 -10.51
N VAL A 90 -0.42 15.56 -10.76
CA VAL A 90 0.08 14.72 -11.85
C VAL A 90 -0.56 15.06 -13.20
N ASP A 91 0.27 15.17 -14.23
CA ASP A 91 -0.14 15.30 -15.63
C ASP A 91 -0.54 13.95 -16.22
N ALA A 92 0.10 12.87 -15.76
CA ALA A 92 -0.26 11.50 -16.11
C ALA A 92 -0.04 10.53 -14.95
N LEU A 93 -0.92 9.53 -14.85
CA LEU A 93 -0.85 8.44 -13.88
C LEU A 93 -1.15 7.13 -14.61
N THR A 94 -0.27 6.16 -14.50
CA THR A 94 -0.45 4.81 -15.03
C THR A 94 -0.30 3.79 -13.91
N ILE A 95 -1.25 2.89 -13.78
CA ILE A 95 -1.24 1.75 -12.87
C ILE A 95 -1.60 0.51 -13.68
N ASN A 96 -0.79 -0.54 -13.61
CA ASN A 96 -1.08 -1.82 -14.24
C ASN A 96 -1.19 -2.92 -13.20
N ASP A 97 -2.27 -3.68 -13.28
CA ASP A 97 -2.53 -4.86 -12.44
C ASP A 97 -2.42 -4.54 -10.94
N LEU A 98 -3.09 -3.48 -10.47
CA LEU A 98 -3.19 -3.23 -9.03
C LEU A 98 -4.20 -4.20 -8.41
N ASP A 99 -3.68 -5.03 -7.52
CA ASP A 99 -4.46 -5.85 -6.60
C ASP A 99 -4.35 -5.24 -5.19
N LEU A 100 -5.48 -5.05 -4.52
CA LEU A 100 -5.58 -4.57 -3.16
C LEU A 100 -6.57 -5.45 -2.41
N VAL A 101 -6.09 -6.15 -1.40
CA VAL A 101 -6.92 -6.85 -0.42
C VAL A 101 -6.68 -6.23 0.93
N SER A 102 -7.72 -5.63 1.50
CA SER A 102 -7.67 -5.08 2.85
C SER A 102 -8.78 -5.68 3.70
N SER A 103 -8.40 -6.26 4.83
CA SER A 103 -9.30 -6.87 5.81
C SER A 103 -9.13 -6.20 7.17
N SER A 104 -9.76 -6.73 8.21
CA SER A 104 -9.52 -6.30 9.58
C SER A 104 -8.19 -6.75 10.18
N THR A 105 -7.44 -7.64 9.53
CA THR A 105 -6.19 -8.20 10.08
C THR A 105 -5.01 -8.15 9.11
N SER A 106 -5.22 -7.73 7.87
CA SER A 106 -4.16 -7.67 6.87
C SER A 106 -4.39 -6.63 5.79
N LEU A 107 -3.26 -6.14 5.25
CA LEU A 107 -3.17 -5.44 3.98
C LEU A 107 -2.33 -6.28 3.02
N SER A 108 -2.79 -6.43 1.79
CA SER A 108 -1.96 -6.86 0.67
C SER A 108 -2.21 -5.91 -0.49
N LEU A 109 -1.16 -5.25 -0.95
CA LEU A 109 -1.17 -4.43 -2.16
C LEU A 109 -0.10 -4.95 -3.10
N SER A 110 -0.42 -5.17 -4.37
CA SER A 110 0.57 -5.45 -5.39
C SER A 110 0.21 -4.76 -6.70
N THR A 111 1.23 -4.29 -7.42
CA THR A 111 1.05 -3.76 -8.77
C THR A 111 2.27 -4.10 -9.63
N GLN A 112 2.03 -4.44 -10.90
CA GLN A 112 3.12 -4.72 -11.84
C GLN A 112 3.85 -3.45 -12.24
N HIS A 113 3.14 -2.33 -12.36
CA HIS A 113 3.70 -1.07 -12.79
C HIS A 113 2.87 0.10 -12.25
N PHE A 114 3.56 1.07 -11.68
CA PHE A 114 3.01 2.35 -11.26
C PHE A 114 3.93 3.44 -11.81
N ALA A 115 3.38 4.36 -12.59
CA ALA A 115 4.13 5.49 -13.12
C ALA A 115 3.34 6.78 -12.97
N THR A 116 4.06 7.84 -12.65
CA THR A 116 3.52 9.21 -12.54
C THR A 116 4.40 10.14 -13.36
N GLN A 117 3.77 11.12 -13.97
CA GLN A 117 4.43 12.22 -14.66
C GLN A 117 3.80 13.52 -14.20
N SER A 118 4.66 14.48 -13.83
CA SER A 118 4.32 15.87 -13.55
C SER A 118 5.17 16.77 -14.42
N THR A 119 4.97 18.09 -14.32
CA THR A 119 5.74 19.07 -15.09
C THR A 119 7.24 19.00 -14.78
N ASP A 120 7.60 18.74 -13.52
CA ASP A 120 8.99 18.82 -13.05
C ASP A 120 9.64 17.46 -12.78
N SER A 121 8.86 16.39 -12.74
CA SER A 121 9.38 15.06 -12.38
C SER A 121 8.58 13.91 -12.97
N ALA A 122 9.27 12.79 -13.22
CA ALA A 122 8.65 11.52 -13.55
C ALA A 122 9.15 10.42 -12.60
N MET A 123 8.24 9.56 -12.16
CA MET A 123 8.54 8.43 -11.30
C MET A 123 7.94 7.16 -11.90
N ASP A 124 8.71 6.08 -11.88
CA ASP A 124 8.29 4.76 -12.37
C ASP A 124 8.73 3.69 -11.37
N ILE A 125 7.76 2.87 -10.97
CA ILE A 125 7.85 1.78 -10.01
C ILE A 125 7.38 0.51 -10.71
N SER A 126 8.22 -0.52 -10.70
CA SER A 126 7.89 -1.84 -11.24
C SER A 126 7.82 -2.88 -10.12
N ARG A 127 6.81 -3.75 -10.20
CA ARG A 127 6.56 -4.87 -9.28
C ARG A 127 6.62 -4.45 -7.81
N LEU A 128 5.73 -3.52 -7.43
CA LEU A 128 5.53 -3.16 -6.03
C LEU A 128 4.68 -4.24 -5.36
N ALA A 129 5.09 -4.70 -4.18
CA ALA A 129 4.26 -5.53 -3.33
C ALA A 129 4.44 -5.13 -1.87
N ILE A 130 3.34 -4.85 -1.17
CA ILE A 130 3.28 -4.47 0.23
C ILE A 130 2.37 -5.48 0.93
N GLN A 131 2.85 -6.08 2.01
CA GLN A 131 2.07 -7.01 2.83
C GLN A 131 2.24 -6.63 4.30
N CYS A 132 1.13 -6.39 4.99
CA CYS A 132 1.12 -6.02 6.39
C CYS A 132 0.10 -6.84 7.18
N SER A 133 0.36 -7.01 8.47
CA SER A 133 -0.58 -7.65 9.40
C SER A 133 -0.94 -6.69 10.52
N TYR A 134 -2.23 -6.59 10.85
CA TYR A 134 -2.74 -5.79 11.95
C TYR A 134 -2.97 -6.68 13.18
N GLU A 135 -2.89 -6.09 14.37
CA GLU A 135 -3.19 -6.78 15.63
C GLU A 135 -4.34 -6.12 16.40
N ASP A 136 -4.56 -4.81 16.26
CA ASP A 136 -5.52 -4.04 17.05
C ASP A 136 -6.20 -3.00 16.15
N ARG A 137 -7.53 -2.86 16.25
CA ARG A 137 -8.30 -1.82 15.55
C ARG A 137 -8.28 -0.50 16.35
N ASP A 138 -7.99 0.61 15.68
CA ASP A 138 -8.19 1.98 16.19
C ASP A 138 -9.02 2.81 15.19
N ASP A 139 -9.50 3.99 15.59
CA ASP A 139 -10.50 4.75 14.84
C ASP A 139 -9.98 5.39 13.52
N GLU A 140 -8.65 5.46 13.31
CA GLU A 140 -8.03 6.03 12.11
C GLU A 140 -7.36 4.96 11.23
N PHE A 141 -8.16 4.34 10.36
CA PHE A 141 -7.77 3.20 9.53
C PHE A 141 -6.45 3.38 8.76
N MET A 142 -6.23 4.52 8.08
CA MET A 142 -5.01 4.75 7.31
C MET A 142 -3.77 4.88 8.20
N ASN A 143 -3.90 5.55 9.34
CA ASN A 143 -2.83 5.67 10.31
C ASN A 143 -2.52 4.32 10.96
N GLU A 144 -3.53 3.50 11.24
CA GLU A 144 -3.36 2.14 11.74
C GLU A 144 -2.64 1.24 10.72
N ILE A 145 -2.96 1.38 9.42
CA ILE A 145 -2.27 0.65 8.35
C ILE A 145 -0.78 0.98 8.36
N LEU A 146 -0.43 2.26 8.26
CA LEU A 146 0.95 2.71 8.18
C LEU A 146 1.70 2.34 9.46
N HIS A 147 1.07 2.57 10.61
CA HIS A 147 1.59 2.16 11.90
C HIS A 147 1.88 0.66 11.96
N SER A 148 0.94 -0.19 11.52
CA SER A 148 1.13 -1.64 11.54
C SER A 148 2.20 -2.11 10.53
N CYS A 149 2.20 -1.55 9.32
CA CYS A 149 3.18 -1.84 8.28
C CYS A 149 4.60 -1.50 8.71
N PHE A 150 4.80 -0.31 9.30
CA PHE A 150 6.13 0.23 9.58
C PHE A 150 6.60 -0.02 11.02
N ASN A 151 5.71 -0.28 11.97
CA ASN A 151 6.10 -0.52 13.37
C ASN A 151 5.96 -1.99 13.80
N ARG A 152 5.09 -2.78 13.18
CA ARG A 152 4.82 -4.16 13.62
C ARG A 152 5.29 -5.21 12.63
N SER A 153 4.55 -5.43 11.56
CA SER A 153 4.80 -6.53 10.62
C SER A 153 4.50 -6.08 9.20
N GLY A 154 5.56 -5.81 8.45
CA GLY A 154 5.49 -5.34 7.07
C GLY A 154 6.53 -6.01 6.19
N ASN A 155 6.13 -6.41 4.99
CA ASN A 155 7.03 -6.76 3.91
C ASN A 155 6.77 -5.81 2.75
N LEU A 156 7.80 -5.09 2.33
CA LEU A 156 7.78 -4.28 1.12
C LEU A 156 8.75 -4.88 0.13
N SER A 157 8.31 -5.04 -1.11
CA SER A 157 9.18 -5.44 -2.22
C SER A 157 8.92 -4.56 -3.43
N LEU A 158 9.98 -4.33 -4.18
CA LEU A 158 10.01 -3.45 -5.33
C LEU A 158 10.97 -4.07 -6.34
N GLY A 159 10.47 -4.33 -7.55
CA GLY A 159 11.28 -4.83 -8.65
C GLY A 159 12.28 -3.80 -9.16
N GLY A 160 11.84 -2.55 -9.33
CA GLY A 160 12.66 -1.45 -9.80
C GLY A 160 12.00 -0.10 -9.56
N PHE A 161 12.80 0.92 -9.27
CA PHE A 161 12.39 2.31 -9.13
C PHE A 161 13.31 3.18 -9.98
N SER A 162 12.69 4.05 -10.78
CA SER A 162 13.39 5.05 -11.57
C SER A 162 12.76 6.43 -11.40
N SER A 163 13.61 7.45 -11.46
CA SER A 163 13.25 8.87 -11.39
C SER A 163 13.83 9.55 -12.61
N ASP A 164 13.00 10.28 -13.35
CA ASP A 164 13.36 11.01 -14.56
C ASP A 164 14.09 10.12 -15.59
N GLY A 165 13.58 8.89 -15.74
CA GLY A 165 14.11 7.87 -16.65
C GLY A 165 15.44 7.23 -16.20
N LYS A 166 15.95 7.55 -15.00
CA LYS A 166 17.17 6.96 -14.44
C LYS A 166 16.82 5.91 -13.41
N GLU A 167 17.26 4.66 -13.64
CA GLU A 167 17.13 3.59 -12.65
C GLU A 167 17.93 3.94 -11.39
N VAL A 168 17.23 4.04 -10.25
CA VAL A 168 17.83 4.38 -8.96
C VAL A 168 18.04 3.11 -8.13
N LEU A 169 17.02 2.25 -8.05
CA LEU A 169 17.01 1.04 -7.23
C LEU A 169 16.37 -0.14 -7.97
N THR A 170 16.87 -1.35 -7.73
CA THR A 170 16.25 -2.61 -8.19
C THR A 170 16.30 -3.68 -7.11
N ASP A 171 15.50 -4.74 -7.27
CA ASP A 171 15.46 -5.91 -6.37
C ASP A 171 15.41 -5.53 -4.88
N THR A 172 14.57 -4.54 -4.56
CA THR A 172 14.45 -3.95 -3.23
C THR A 172 13.45 -4.74 -2.39
N GLN A 173 13.84 -5.07 -1.17
CA GLN A 173 13.08 -5.83 -0.20
C GLN A 173 13.33 -5.27 1.19
N PHE A 174 12.26 -4.98 1.92
CA PHE A 174 12.26 -4.62 3.32
C PHE A 174 11.39 -5.61 4.09
N THR A 175 11.89 -6.10 5.21
CA THR A 175 11.14 -6.90 6.17
C THR A 175 11.20 -6.23 7.52
N ILE A 176 10.04 -5.86 8.04
CA ILE A 176 9.84 -5.15 9.29
C ILE A 176 9.19 -6.10 10.29
N ARG A 177 9.78 -6.18 11.48
CA ARG A 177 9.27 -6.96 12.63
C ARG A 177 9.55 -6.20 13.92
N ASN A 178 8.50 -5.71 14.57
CA ASN A 178 8.57 -4.96 15.83
C ASN A 178 9.60 -3.83 15.76
N ASN A 179 9.41 -2.90 14.83
CA ASN A 179 10.29 -1.79 14.45
C ASN A 179 11.66 -2.22 13.89
N SER A 180 12.04 -3.49 13.96
CA SER A 180 13.31 -3.98 13.42
C SER A 180 13.16 -4.20 11.92
N MET A 181 14.01 -3.53 11.15
CA MET A 181 14.01 -3.60 9.70
C MET A 181 15.24 -4.35 9.21
N ASN A 182 15.05 -5.34 8.33
CA ASN A 182 16.11 -5.88 7.48
C ASN A 182 15.81 -5.49 6.04
N PHE A 183 16.84 -5.11 5.29
CA PHE A 183 16.65 -4.74 3.90
C PHE A 183 17.72 -5.32 2.99
N GLN A 184 17.34 -5.46 1.72
CA GLN A 184 18.21 -5.79 0.63
C GLN A 184 17.77 -4.96 -0.58
N MET A 185 18.72 -4.39 -1.31
CA MET A 185 18.46 -3.65 -2.54
C MET A 185 19.65 -3.78 -3.49
N ARG A 186 19.45 -3.45 -4.76
CA ARG A 186 20.55 -3.14 -5.68
C ARG A 186 20.52 -1.67 -6.05
N ALA A 187 21.69 -1.06 -5.98
CA ALA A 187 21.91 0.30 -6.46
C ALA A 187 23.17 0.27 -7.34
N GLN A 188 23.09 0.80 -8.57
CA GLN A 188 24.21 0.80 -9.53
C GLN A 188 24.81 -0.62 -9.73
N GLY A 189 23.97 -1.64 -9.79
CA GLY A 189 24.38 -3.05 -9.93
C GLY A 189 24.96 -3.71 -8.66
N LEU A 190 25.19 -2.95 -7.58
CA LEU A 190 25.74 -3.47 -6.33
C LEU A 190 24.63 -3.90 -5.39
N LYS A 191 24.69 -5.16 -4.94
CA LYS A 191 23.77 -5.70 -3.93
C LYS A 191 24.14 -5.20 -2.54
N ILE A 192 23.29 -4.34 -1.98
CA ILE A 192 23.40 -3.78 -0.64
C ILE A 192 22.47 -4.58 0.28
N LYS A 193 22.99 -5.03 1.42
CA LYS A 193 22.20 -5.63 2.49
C LYS A 193 22.41 -4.87 3.77
N GLY A 194 21.36 -4.72 4.56
CA GLY A 194 21.45 -3.97 5.79
C GLY A 194 20.36 -4.29 6.79
N ASN A 195 20.47 -3.62 7.93
CA ASN A 195 19.45 -3.62 8.94
C ASN A 195 19.34 -2.23 9.58
N GLY A 196 18.26 -2.04 10.30
CA GLY A 196 17.89 -0.76 10.82
C GLY A 196 16.59 -0.83 11.61
N LYS A 197 15.94 0.32 11.74
CA LYS A 197 14.65 0.42 12.39
C LYS A 197 13.71 1.34 11.63
N THR A 198 12.42 1.12 11.81
CA THR A 198 11.34 1.94 11.24
C THR A 198 10.43 2.41 12.36
N TYR A 199 9.94 3.63 12.24
CA TYR A 199 9.01 4.27 13.17
C TYR A 199 8.02 5.11 12.38
N TYR A 200 6.73 4.92 12.61
CA TYR A 200 5.66 5.73 12.07
C TYR A 200 4.88 6.35 13.24
N GLU A 201 4.97 7.67 13.38
CA GLU A 201 4.31 8.46 14.43
C GLU A 201 4.01 9.88 13.90
N ASN A 202 2.82 10.43 14.19
CA ASN A 202 2.41 11.79 13.80
C ASN A 202 2.60 12.08 12.30
N ASP A 203 2.10 11.22 11.43
CA ASP A 203 2.22 11.32 9.96
C ASP A 203 3.67 11.36 9.44
N GLN A 204 4.63 10.97 10.27
CA GLN A 204 6.05 10.93 9.91
C GLN A 204 6.58 9.49 9.92
N LEU A 205 7.14 9.05 8.79
CA LEU A 205 7.90 7.80 8.70
C LEU A 205 9.39 8.08 8.88
N ARG A 206 10.00 7.48 9.90
CA ARG A 206 11.42 7.58 10.21
C ARG A 206 12.10 6.24 10.05
N ILE A 207 13.11 6.20 9.18
CA ILE A 207 13.89 5.00 8.87
C ILE A 207 15.32 5.22 9.35
N ARG A 208 15.75 4.45 10.35
CA ARG A 208 17.14 4.41 10.80
C ARG A 208 17.89 3.31 10.09
N ILE A 209 19.03 3.61 9.48
CA ILE A 209 19.93 2.59 8.92
C ILE A 209 21.10 2.38 9.88
N ASP A 210 21.10 1.25 10.59
CA ASP A 210 22.21 0.90 11.50
C ASP A 210 23.41 0.36 10.73
N LYS A 211 23.17 -0.43 9.68
CA LYS A 211 24.21 -1.11 8.91
C LYS A 211 23.80 -1.25 7.45
N ALA A 212 24.74 -0.99 6.55
CA ALA A 212 24.62 -1.29 5.13
C ALA A 212 25.93 -1.86 4.61
N LYS A 213 25.88 -2.97 3.86
CA LYS A 213 27.06 -3.68 3.37
C LYS A 213 26.92 -4.14 1.93
N VAL A 214 28.05 -4.13 1.22
CA VAL A 214 28.27 -4.84 -0.05
C VAL A 214 29.29 -5.94 0.21
N GLY A 215 28.85 -7.19 0.24
CA GLY A 215 29.67 -8.30 0.73
C GLY A 215 30.08 -8.07 2.19
N PHE A 216 31.38 -7.96 2.45
CA PHE A 216 31.93 -7.67 3.78
C PHE A 216 32.15 -6.17 4.05
N LEU A 217 32.15 -5.34 2.99
CA LEU A 217 32.47 -3.90 3.07
C LEU A 217 31.30 -3.11 3.64
N ASN A 218 31.56 -2.25 4.62
CA ASN A 218 30.58 -1.30 5.13
C ASN A 218 30.43 -0.14 4.13
N VAL A 219 29.21 0.09 3.66
CA VAL A 219 28.88 1.15 2.68
C VAL A 219 27.87 2.16 3.21
N ARG A 220 27.59 2.17 4.53
CA ARG A 220 26.55 3.03 5.14
C ARG A 220 26.70 4.50 4.76
N GLY A 221 27.86 5.11 4.98
CA GLY A 221 28.08 6.52 4.65
C GLY A 221 28.00 6.81 3.13
N ARG A 222 28.35 5.84 2.27
CA ARG A 222 28.17 5.99 0.82
C ARG A 222 26.69 5.90 0.42
N LEU A 223 25.92 5.03 1.08
CA LEU A 223 24.48 4.93 0.88
C LEU A 223 23.80 6.26 1.25
N PHE A 224 24.11 6.84 2.43
CA PHE A 224 23.54 8.14 2.83
C PHE A 224 23.87 9.26 1.84
N LYS A 225 25.11 9.37 1.36
CA LYS A 225 25.48 10.34 0.32
C LYS A 225 24.69 10.22 -0.99
N GLU A 226 24.23 9.02 -1.33
CA GLU A 226 23.39 8.82 -2.52
C GLU A 226 21.92 9.15 -2.21
N LEU A 227 21.43 8.81 -1.01
CA LEU A 227 20.08 9.13 -0.55
C LEU A 227 19.87 10.64 -0.33
N GLU A 228 20.90 11.38 0.10
CA GLU A 228 20.88 12.85 0.22
C GLU A 228 20.51 13.55 -1.11
N LYS A 229 20.73 12.88 -2.25
CA LYS A 229 20.33 13.41 -3.57
C LYS A 229 18.83 13.30 -3.83
N LEU A 230 18.11 12.55 -3.00
CA LEU A 230 16.66 12.38 -3.05
C LEU A 230 15.95 13.29 -2.04
N GLU A 231 16.67 14.18 -1.34
CA GLU A 231 16.05 15.14 -0.45
C GLU A 231 15.07 16.05 -1.20
N SER A 232 13.94 16.32 -0.55
CA SER A 232 12.85 17.13 -1.05
C SER A 232 12.18 17.87 0.12
N ASN A 233 11.09 18.57 -0.14
CA ASN A 233 10.30 19.17 0.94
C ASN A 233 9.63 18.12 1.85
N THR A 234 9.44 16.88 1.38
CA THR A 234 8.81 15.78 2.12
C THR A 234 9.79 14.71 2.56
N VAL A 235 11.05 14.74 2.09
CA VAL A 235 12.07 13.74 2.43
C VAL A 235 13.33 14.44 2.93
N SER A 236 13.72 14.17 4.17
CA SER A 236 14.98 14.62 4.76
C SER A 236 15.91 13.43 5.03
N VAL A 237 17.20 13.59 4.73
CA VAL A 237 18.20 12.53 4.88
C VAL A 237 19.36 13.05 5.72
N HIS A 238 19.52 12.50 6.92
CA HIS A 238 20.60 12.86 7.83
C HIS A 238 21.11 11.63 8.57
N GLU A 239 22.35 11.19 8.31
CA GLU A 239 22.87 9.94 8.91
C GLU A 239 22.72 9.91 10.45
N PRO A 240 22.05 8.89 11.05
CA PRO A 240 21.63 7.60 10.48
C PRO A 240 20.15 7.49 10.08
N TRP A 241 19.44 8.59 9.89
CA TRP A 241 17.99 8.69 9.66
C TRP A 241 17.62 9.15 8.25
N ILE A 242 16.48 8.63 7.80
CA ILE A 242 15.71 9.12 6.66
C ILE A 242 14.34 9.43 7.24
N GLU A 243 13.83 10.64 7.04
CA GLU A 243 12.54 11.08 7.55
C GLU A 243 11.66 11.48 6.37
N ILE A 244 10.45 10.92 6.31
CA ILE A 244 9.47 11.14 5.25
C ILE A 244 8.22 11.71 5.91
N ASP A 245 7.84 12.90 5.49
CA ASP A 245 6.58 13.56 5.85
C ASP A 245 5.47 13.07 4.92
N LEU A 246 4.36 12.60 5.49
CA LEU A 246 3.21 12.08 4.75
C LEU A 246 2.02 13.05 4.72
N GLN A 247 2.19 14.30 5.18
CA GLN A 247 1.18 15.36 5.12
C GLN A 247 0.91 15.88 3.70
#